data_AF-A0A1Y5RES4-F1
#
_entry.id   AF-A0A1Y5RES4-F1
#
_cell.length_a   1.000
_cell.length_b   1.000
_cell.length_c   1.000
_cell.angle_alpha   90.00
_cell.angle_beta   90.00
_cell.angle_gamma   90.00
#
_symmetry.space_group_name_H-M   'P 1'
#
loop_
_entity.id
_entity.type
_entity.pdbx_description
1 polymer ?
#
loop_
_entity_poly.entity_id
_entity_poly.type
_entity_poly.pdbx_seq_one_letter_code
_entity_poly.pdbx_strand_id
1 'polypeptide(L)'
;MRRFAARSQTFTLPNKKAAYELTHIVFYLSEYGRVDPQVDDAIVDSLKFAGTLAFLDLNLDLLSEVCIALRFAGQMPPHIWEGWLRQQARQFTVFAQPEAGASDDYNQFLMVNWFMSVAGQGGFAQQIPEGRLMFLQPPAGSGPLRQLSESLYRLDGARSADWQAMRRAVGADLSDDAQLVLSAAEAAIDKFDRFFAGFARVGMRRCRP
;
A
#
# COMPACT_ATOMS: atom_id res chain seq x y z
N MET A 1 9.27 19.31 -4.29
CA MET A 1 9.00 17.93 -3.82
C MET A 1 8.06 17.90 -2.61
N ARG A 2 8.38 18.54 -1.47
CA ARG A 2 7.47 18.59 -0.30
C ARG A 2 6.04 19.05 -0.61
N ARG A 3 5.86 20.08 -1.44
CA ARG A 3 4.52 20.56 -1.87
C ARG A 3 3.70 19.52 -2.65
N PHE A 4 4.35 18.61 -3.37
CA PHE A 4 3.67 17.48 -4.02
C PHE A 4 3.31 16.43 -2.97
N ALA A 5 4.29 16.05 -2.13
CA ALA A 5 4.10 15.07 -1.08
C ALA A 5 3.02 15.47 -0.06
N ALA A 6 2.81 16.76 0.20
CA ALA A 6 1.78 17.26 1.12
C ALA A 6 0.35 17.28 0.53
N ARG A 7 0.15 16.96 -0.76
CA ARG A 7 -1.18 16.94 -1.39
C ARG A 7 -1.87 15.60 -1.18
N SER A 8 -2.32 15.34 0.04
CA SER A 8 -2.91 14.04 0.42
C SER A 8 -4.06 13.59 -0.48
N GLN A 9 -4.88 14.51 -1.02
CA GLN A 9 -5.95 14.18 -1.97
C GLN A 9 -5.45 13.50 -3.27
N THR A 10 -4.19 13.71 -3.67
CA THR A 10 -3.60 12.99 -4.81
C THR A 10 -3.47 11.50 -4.53
N PHE A 11 -3.28 11.13 -3.26
CA PHE A 11 -3.03 9.77 -2.80
C PHE A 11 -4.29 9.04 -2.36
N THR A 12 -5.48 9.65 -2.53
CA THR A 12 -6.76 8.93 -2.42
C THR A 12 -7.19 8.31 -3.75
N LEU A 13 -6.41 8.47 -4.83
CA LEU A 13 -6.71 7.93 -6.15
C LEU A 13 -5.66 6.91 -6.57
N PRO A 14 -6.04 5.78 -7.19
CA PRO A 14 -5.08 4.80 -7.70
C PRO A 14 -4.10 5.43 -8.71
N ASN A 15 -2.88 5.71 -8.26
CA ASN A 15 -1.77 6.18 -9.08
C ASN A 15 -0.46 5.65 -8.50
N LYS A 16 -0.06 4.46 -8.95
CA LYS A 16 1.13 3.77 -8.45
C LYS A 16 2.38 4.63 -8.60
N LYS A 17 2.55 5.29 -9.75
CA LYS A 17 3.70 6.17 -10.00
C LYS A 17 3.81 7.28 -8.95
N ALA A 18 2.71 7.99 -8.67
CA ALA A 18 2.71 9.04 -7.66
C ALA A 18 3.04 8.49 -6.27
N ALA A 19 2.52 7.31 -5.92
CA ALA A 19 2.78 6.67 -4.63
C ALA A 19 4.26 6.28 -4.46
N TYR A 20 4.91 5.72 -5.47
CA TYR A 20 6.36 5.46 -5.45
C TYR A 20 7.18 6.76 -5.41
N GLU A 21 6.76 7.79 -6.15
CA GLU A 21 7.42 9.11 -6.07
C GLU A 21 7.33 9.70 -4.65
N LEU A 22 6.21 9.48 -3.94
CA LEU A 22 6.04 9.90 -2.55
C LEU A 22 7.00 9.18 -1.60
N THR A 23 7.10 7.86 -1.67
CA THR A 23 8.02 7.07 -0.82
C THR A 23 9.48 7.46 -1.10
N HIS A 24 9.86 7.59 -2.37
CA HIS A 24 11.19 8.05 -2.76
C HIS A 24 11.52 9.45 -2.25
N ILE A 25 10.58 10.40 -2.26
CA ILE A 25 10.81 11.73 -1.67
C ILE A 25 11.19 11.59 -0.19
N VAL A 26 10.48 10.76 0.57
CA VAL A 26 10.78 10.55 2.00
C VAL A 26 12.13 9.84 2.18
N PHE A 27 12.42 8.82 1.36
CA PHE A 27 13.72 8.13 1.38
C PHE A 27 14.87 9.08 1.12
N TYR A 28 14.76 9.97 0.13
CA TYR A 28 15.83 10.93 -0.15
C TYR A 28 15.96 12.00 0.92
N LEU A 29 14.84 12.52 1.44
CA LEU A 29 14.85 13.52 2.51
C LEU A 29 15.43 12.99 3.82
N SER A 30 15.27 11.68 4.10
CA SER A 30 15.83 11.04 5.28
C SER A 30 17.23 10.46 5.05
N GLU A 31 17.81 10.63 3.86
CA GLU A 31 19.05 9.96 3.44
C GLU A 31 18.99 8.44 3.71
N TYR A 32 17.85 7.83 3.33
CA TYR A 32 17.52 6.43 3.59
C TYR A 32 17.52 6.08 5.09
N GLY A 33 16.96 6.97 5.90
CA GLY A 33 16.74 6.78 7.34
C GLY A 33 17.91 7.22 8.23
N ARG A 34 18.93 7.89 7.68
CA ARG A 34 20.06 8.42 8.46
C ARG A 34 19.73 9.71 9.20
N VAL A 35 18.81 10.52 8.66
CA VAL A 35 18.41 11.81 9.24
C VAL A 35 16.89 11.92 9.33
N ASP A 36 16.41 12.73 10.28
CA ASP A 36 14.99 13.09 10.35
C ASP A 36 14.62 13.94 9.12
N PRO A 37 13.70 13.48 8.25
CA PRO A 37 13.29 14.22 7.06
C PRO A 37 12.42 15.44 7.38
N GLN A 38 12.03 15.68 8.64
CA GLN A 38 11.19 16.80 9.07
C GLN A 38 9.94 16.95 8.19
N VAL A 39 9.23 15.84 7.98
CA VAL A 39 7.98 15.86 7.22
C VAL A 39 6.84 16.41 8.08
N ASP A 40 5.90 17.11 7.47
CA ASP A 40 4.71 17.61 8.15
C ASP A 40 3.58 16.56 8.17
N ASP A 41 2.54 16.83 8.96
CA ASP A 41 1.37 15.96 9.07
C ASP A 41 0.66 15.71 7.73
N ALA A 42 0.79 16.64 6.77
CA ALA A 42 0.17 16.50 5.46
C ALA A 42 0.88 15.42 4.62
N ILE A 43 2.21 15.32 4.70
CA ILE A 43 2.97 14.24 4.08
C ILE A 43 2.68 12.90 4.78
N VAL A 44 2.53 12.89 6.10
CA VAL A 44 2.12 11.68 6.84
C VAL A 44 0.72 11.21 6.40
N ASP A 45 -0.23 12.12 6.21
CA ASP A 45 -1.55 11.81 5.66
C ASP A 45 -1.45 11.24 4.24
N SER A 46 -0.58 11.79 3.39
CA SER A 46 -0.32 11.25 2.05
C SER A 46 0.23 9.84 2.09
N LEU A 47 1.18 9.54 2.99
CA LEU A 47 1.73 8.19 3.17
C LEU A 47 0.64 7.23 3.64
N LYS A 48 -0.21 7.66 4.59
CA LYS A 48 -1.34 6.85 5.05
C LYS A 48 -2.32 6.55 3.92
N PHE A 49 -2.68 7.52 3.09
CA PHE A 49 -3.61 7.30 1.97
C PHE A 49 -3.01 6.42 0.86
N ALA A 50 -1.73 6.63 0.53
CA ALA A 50 -1.00 5.75 -0.39
C ALA A 50 -0.91 4.32 0.16
N GLY A 51 -0.65 4.16 1.45
CA GLY A 51 -0.63 2.87 2.14
C GLY A 51 -1.99 2.18 2.13
N THR A 52 -3.08 2.92 2.35
CA THR A 52 -4.45 2.36 2.23
C THR A 52 -4.71 1.85 0.82
N LEU A 53 -4.32 2.58 -0.23
CA LEU A 53 -4.44 2.09 -1.62
C LEU A 53 -3.58 0.85 -1.86
N ALA A 54 -2.33 0.85 -1.40
CA ALA A 54 -1.42 -0.28 -1.57
C ALA A 54 -1.97 -1.54 -0.87
N PHE A 55 -2.50 -1.38 0.34
CA PHE A 55 -3.12 -2.46 1.10
C PHE A 55 -4.40 -2.99 0.44
N LEU A 56 -5.28 -2.11 -0.05
CA LEU A 56 -6.47 -2.50 -0.81
C LEU A 56 -6.14 -3.15 -2.17
N ASP A 57 -4.98 -2.86 -2.75
CA ASP A 57 -4.49 -3.51 -3.98
C ASP A 57 -3.73 -4.81 -3.69
N LEU A 58 -3.53 -5.16 -2.40
CA LEU A 58 -2.61 -6.21 -1.95
C LEU A 58 -1.20 -6.06 -2.53
N ASN A 59 -0.77 -4.82 -2.76
CA ASN A 59 0.53 -4.49 -3.31
C ASN A 59 1.60 -4.52 -2.22
N LEU A 60 2.25 -5.67 -2.08
CA LEU A 60 3.28 -5.93 -1.09
C LEU A 60 4.46 -4.96 -1.16
N ASP A 61 4.92 -4.72 -2.38
CA ASP A 61 6.07 -3.88 -2.68
C ASP A 61 5.85 -2.44 -2.22
N LEU A 62 4.78 -1.80 -2.72
CA LEU A 62 4.46 -0.42 -2.39
C LEU A 62 4.09 -0.25 -0.91
N LEU A 63 3.38 -1.21 -0.32
CA LEU A 63 3.05 -1.12 1.10
C LEU A 63 4.31 -1.21 1.97
N SER A 64 5.28 -2.06 1.59
CA SER A 64 6.57 -2.12 2.27
C SER A 64 7.29 -0.78 2.21
N GLU A 65 7.35 -0.15 1.04
CA GLU A 65 7.95 1.19 0.90
C GLU A 65 7.25 2.25 1.75
N VAL A 66 5.92 2.28 1.76
CA VAL A 66 5.14 3.22 2.59
C VAL A 66 5.45 3.01 4.07
N CYS A 67 5.50 1.77 4.54
CA CYS A 67 5.83 1.48 5.92
C CYS A 67 7.28 1.88 6.28
N ILE A 68 8.24 1.69 5.39
CA ILE A 68 9.61 2.18 5.58
C ILE A 68 9.63 3.71 5.63
N ALA A 69 8.92 4.38 4.72
CA ALA A 69 8.85 5.83 4.66
C ALA A 69 8.22 6.43 5.93
N LEU A 70 7.16 5.80 6.46
CA LEU A 70 6.58 6.17 7.75
C LEU A 70 7.61 6.06 8.88
N ARG A 71 8.36 4.96 8.95
CA ARG A 71 9.42 4.78 9.97
C ARG A 71 10.53 5.81 9.84
N PHE A 72 10.99 6.11 8.62
CA PHE A 72 11.98 7.16 8.38
C PHE A 72 11.46 8.55 8.73
N ALA A 73 10.16 8.78 8.66
CA ALA A 73 9.49 9.99 9.14
C ALA A 73 9.22 10.00 10.66
N GLY A 74 9.77 9.05 11.42
CA GLY A 74 9.54 8.92 12.86
C GLY A 74 8.12 8.46 13.23
N GLN A 75 7.34 7.99 12.26
CA GLN A 75 5.98 7.50 12.47
C GLN A 75 5.96 5.98 12.62
N MET A 76 5.00 5.48 13.41
CA MET A 76 4.71 4.04 13.44
C MET A 76 3.71 3.69 12.33
N PRO A 77 4.03 2.74 11.44
CA PRO A 77 3.05 2.19 10.52
C PRO A 77 1.86 1.55 11.26
N PRO A 78 0.66 1.55 10.66
CA PRO A 78 -0.47 0.78 11.16
C PRO A 78 -0.12 -0.69 11.44
N HIS A 79 -0.43 -1.16 12.65
CA HIS A 79 -0.15 -2.54 13.08
C HIS A 79 -0.80 -3.60 12.16
N ILE A 80 -1.95 -3.29 11.55
CA ILE A 80 -2.61 -4.16 10.57
C ILE A 80 -1.73 -4.36 9.33
N TRP A 81 -1.12 -3.29 8.81
CA TRP A 81 -0.21 -3.38 7.67
C TRP A 81 1.06 -4.14 8.06
N GLU A 82 1.64 -3.84 9.22
CA GLU A 82 2.85 -4.56 9.68
C GLU A 82 2.59 -6.07 9.86
N GLY A 83 1.44 -6.43 10.44
CA GLY A 83 1.02 -7.81 10.61
C GLY A 83 0.88 -8.53 9.28
N TRP A 84 0.25 -7.88 8.30
CA TRP A 84 0.12 -8.42 6.95
C TRP A 84 1.48 -8.57 6.26
N LEU A 85 2.34 -7.54 6.28
CA LEU A 85 3.70 -7.61 5.70
C LEU A 85 4.53 -8.75 6.31
N ARG A 86 4.45 -8.93 7.64
CA ARG A 86 5.11 -10.05 8.34
C ARG A 86 4.61 -11.40 7.87
N GLN A 87 3.31 -11.54 7.62
CA GLN A 87 2.73 -12.77 7.08
C GLN A 87 3.24 -13.01 5.65
N GLN A 88 3.24 -11.98 4.80
CA GLN A 88 3.70 -12.09 3.41
C GLN A 88 5.19 -12.46 3.34
N ALA A 89 6.04 -11.85 4.17
CA ALA A 89 7.48 -12.17 4.23
C ALA A 89 7.78 -13.66 4.45
N ARG A 90 6.89 -14.36 5.17
CA ARG A 90 7.04 -15.81 5.47
C ARG A 90 6.59 -16.72 4.33
N GLN A 91 5.95 -16.18 3.30
CA GLN A 91 5.42 -16.96 2.18
C GLN A 91 6.42 -17.12 1.03
N PHE A 92 7.52 -16.35 1.04
CA PHE A 92 8.54 -16.46 0.01
C PHE A 92 9.30 -17.77 0.10
N THR A 93 9.47 -18.41 -1.06
CA THR A 93 10.37 -19.54 -1.25
C THR A 93 11.55 -19.09 -2.09
N VAL A 94 12.77 -19.40 -1.62
CA VAL A 94 14.04 -19.09 -2.31
C VAL A 94 14.72 -20.40 -2.64
N PHE A 95 15.03 -20.62 -3.91
CA PHE A 95 15.67 -21.84 -4.38
C PHE A 95 16.63 -21.56 -5.54
N ALA A 96 17.59 -22.46 -5.75
CA ALA A 96 18.49 -22.39 -6.90
C ALA A 96 17.78 -22.89 -8.17
N GLN A 97 17.84 -22.12 -9.25
CA GLN A 97 17.36 -22.51 -10.57
C GLN A 97 18.48 -22.38 -11.62
N PRO A 98 18.97 -23.51 -12.19
CA PRO A 98 20.08 -23.48 -13.15
C PRO A 98 19.76 -22.81 -14.49
N GLU A 99 18.51 -22.89 -14.95
CA GLU A 99 18.10 -22.38 -16.25
C GLU A 99 17.79 -20.87 -16.24
N ALA A 100 17.70 -20.24 -17.41
CA ALA A 100 17.22 -18.87 -17.52
C ALA A 100 15.71 -18.84 -17.22
N GLY A 101 15.36 -18.38 -16.01
CA GLY A 101 13.97 -18.20 -15.59
C GLY A 101 13.36 -16.91 -16.11
N ALA A 102 12.03 -16.84 -16.09
CA ALA A 102 11.27 -15.60 -16.27
C ALA A 102 11.52 -14.61 -15.12
N SER A 103 10.96 -13.40 -15.22
CA SER A 103 10.91 -12.45 -14.09
C SER A 103 10.31 -13.14 -12.86
N ASP A 104 10.94 -12.94 -11.70
CA ASP A 104 10.51 -13.50 -10.42
C ASP A 104 10.09 -12.39 -9.44
N ASP A 105 9.83 -12.74 -8.18
CA ASP A 105 9.35 -11.82 -7.14
C ASP A 105 10.49 -11.20 -6.31
N TYR A 106 11.72 -11.12 -6.85
CA TYR A 106 12.88 -10.61 -6.11
C TYR A 106 12.66 -9.21 -5.52
N ASN A 107 12.05 -8.28 -6.26
CA ASN A 107 11.83 -6.92 -5.75
C ASN A 107 10.89 -6.92 -4.54
N GLN A 108 9.82 -7.70 -4.59
CA GLN A 108 8.87 -7.84 -3.49
C GLN A 108 9.54 -8.47 -2.27
N PHE A 109 10.35 -9.51 -2.50
CA PHE A 109 11.17 -10.15 -1.46
C PHE A 109 12.11 -9.14 -0.80
N LEU A 110 12.86 -8.39 -1.60
CA LEU A 110 13.81 -7.38 -1.13
C LEU A 110 13.09 -6.32 -0.30
N MET A 111 11.97 -5.80 -0.79
CA MET A 111 11.26 -4.72 -0.13
C MET A 111 10.62 -5.12 1.19
N VAL A 112 9.95 -6.28 1.24
CA VAL A 112 9.35 -6.75 2.49
C VAL A 112 10.41 -7.10 3.52
N ASN A 113 11.55 -7.68 3.12
CA ASN A 113 12.64 -7.99 4.06
C ASN A 113 13.38 -6.73 4.53
N TRP A 114 13.50 -5.70 3.69
CA TRP A 114 14.02 -4.40 4.11
C TRP A 114 13.09 -3.76 5.14
N PHE A 115 11.77 -3.79 4.91
CA PHE A 115 10.80 -3.34 5.91
C PHE A 115 10.95 -4.09 7.23
N MET A 116 11.03 -5.42 7.19
CA MET A 116 11.19 -6.25 8.39
C MET A 116 12.45 -5.85 9.16
N SER A 117 13.56 -5.60 8.46
CA SER A 117 14.83 -5.17 9.05
C SER A 117 14.71 -3.80 9.71
N VAL A 118 14.12 -2.81 9.03
CA VAL A 118 13.87 -1.45 9.56
C VAL A 118 12.90 -1.48 10.74
N ALA A 119 11.96 -2.42 10.77
CA ALA A 119 11.02 -2.63 11.86
C ALA A 119 11.62 -3.38 13.08
N GLY A 120 12.90 -3.80 13.00
CA GLY A 120 13.54 -4.60 14.04
C GLY A 120 12.96 -6.01 14.19
N GLN A 121 12.26 -6.51 13.18
CA GLN A 121 11.59 -7.82 13.18
C GLN A 121 12.48 -8.93 12.57
N GLY A 122 13.77 -8.66 12.37
CA GLY A 122 14.65 -9.46 11.53
C GLY A 122 14.40 -9.20 10.05
N GLY A 123 15.06 -9.92 9.17
CA GLY A 123 14.93 -9.74 7.73
C GLY A 123 16.06 -10.49 7.07
N PHE A 124 15.84 -11.04 5.87
CA PHE A 124 16.84 -11.84 5.16
C PHE A 124 17.36 -13.03 5.99
N ALA A 125 16.52 -13.61 6.87
CA ALA A 125 16.89 -14.73 7.73
C ALA A 125 16.87 -16.09 7.01
N GLN A 126 16.38 -16.13 5.78
CA GLN A 126 16.31 -17.36 4.98
C GLN A 126 17.70 -17.80 4.53
N GLN A 127 17.95 -19.10 4.52
CA GLN A 127 19.17 -19.64 3.94
C GLN A 127 19.16 -19.42 2.43
N ILE A 128 20.19 -18.77 1.91
CA ILE A 128 20.34 -18.49 0.48
C ILE A 128 21.17 -19.62 -0.15
N PRO A 129 20.61 -20.40 -1.09
CA PRO A 129 21.35 -21.44 -1.80
C PRO A 129 22.48 -20.88 -2.67
N GLU A 130 23.46 -21.72 -3.01
CA GLU A 130 24.47 -21.37 -4.01
C GLU A 130 23.90 -21.42 -5.43
N GLY A 131 24.39 -20.55 -6.31
CA GLY A 131 24.02 -20.52 -7.73
C GLY A 131 22.99 -19.43 -8.07
N ARG A 132 22.36 -19.56 -9.24
CA ARG A 132 21.32 -18.63 -9.69
C ARG A 132 20.06 -18.84 -8.85
N LEU A 133 19.53 -17.75 -8.30
CA LEU A 133 18.39 -17.77 -7.40
C LEU A 133 17.08 -17.45 -8.14
N MET A 134 15.99 -17.96 -7.58
CA MET A 134 14.62 -17.58 -7.90
C MET A 134 13.86 -17.30 -6.61
N PHE A 135 13.05 -16.24 -6.64
CA PHE A 135 12.21 -15.81 -5.53
C PHE A 135 10.75 -15.92 -5.95
N LEU A 136 9.99 -16.78 -5.27
CA LEU A 136 8.56 -16.95 -5.57
C LEU A 136 7.71 -16.69 -4.34
N GLN A 137 6.66 -15.92 -4.54
CA GLN A 137 5.55 -15.81 -3.61
C GLN A 137 4.32 -16.52 -4.20
N PRO A 138 3.50 -17.21 -3.39
CA PRO A 138 2.18 -17.65 -3.83
C PRO A 138 1.40 -16.46 -4.41
N PRO A 139 0.72 -16.61 -5.56
CA PRO A 139 -0.03 -15.52 -6.17
C PRO A 139 -1.01 -14.93 -5.16
N ALA A 140 -0.91 -13.63 -4.90
CA ALA A 140 -1.95 -12.93 -4.17
C ALA A 140 -3.24 -12.94 -5.01
N GLY A 141 -4.39 -13.15 -4.37
CA GLY A 141 -5.68 -12.92 -5.02
C GLY A 141 -5.80 -11.46 -5.48
N SER A 142 -6.78 -11.15 -6.33
CA SER A 142 -7.06 -9.76 -6.69
C SER A 142 -7.52 -8.97 -5.46
N GLY A 143 -6.82 -7.90 -5.10
CA GLY A 143 -7.20 -7.04 -3.98
C GLY A 143 -8.57 -6.37 -4.17
N PRO A 144 -9.25 -5.96 -3.08
CA PRO A 144 -10.57 -5.32 -3.13
C PRO A 144 -10.61 -4.04 -3.96
N LEU A 145 -9.47 -3.37 -4.23
CA LEU A 145 -9.42 -2.06 -4.87
C LEU A 145 -10.18 -2.01 -6.21
N ARG A 146 -10.08 -3.08 -7.01
CA ARG A 146 -10.79 -3.17 -8.29
C ARG A 146 -12.31 -3.27 -8.08
N GLN A 147 -12.76 -4.22 -7.25
CA GLN A 147 -14.18 -4.42 -6.96
C GLN A 147 -14.80 -3.17 -6.33
N LEU A 148 -14.07 -2.51 -5.43
CA LEU A 148 -14.46 -1.26 -4.80
C LEU A 148 -14.63 -0.14 -5.85
N SER A 149 -13.69 -0.02 -6.79
CA SER A 149 -13.78 0.96 -7.88
C SER A 149 -14.97 0.69 -8.80
N GLU A 150 -15.22 -0.58 -9.13
CA GLU A 150 -16.33 -1.02 -9.97
C GLU A 150 -17.68 -0.79 -9.27
N SER A 151 -17.80 -1.09 -7.97
CA SER A 151 -18.99 -0.83 -7.17
C SER A 151 -19.34 0.66 -7.14
N LEU A 152 -18.36 1.53 -6.86
CA LEU A 152 -18.58 2.99 -6.87
C LEU A 152 -18.94 3.52 -8.27
N TYR A 153 -18.44 2.89 -9.33
CA TYR A 153 -18.81 3.23 -10.70
C TYR A 153 -20.26 2.84 -10.99
N ARG A 154 -20.72 1.68 -10.53
CA ARG A 154 -22.12 1.23 -10.67
C ARG A 154 -23.11 2.12 -9.90
N LEU A 155 -22.72 2.64 -8.75
CA LEU A 155 -23.56 3.53 -7.94
C LEU A 155 -23.76 4.91 -8.59
N ASP A 156 -22.87 5.34 -9.50
CA ASP A 156 -22.96 6.57 -10.30
C ASP A 156 -23.45 7.80 -9.49
N GLY A 157 -24.67 8.29 -9.75
CA GLY A 157 -25.27 9.44 -9.08
C GLY A 157 -25.67 9.21 -7.62
N ALA A 158 -25.81 7.96 -7.17
CA ALA A 158 -26.11 7.60 -5.79
C ALA A 158 -24.85 7.57 -4.89
N ARG A 159 -23.67 7.77 -5.47
CA ARG A 159 -22.40 7.76 -4.74
C ARG A 159 -22.27 8.96 -3.80
N SER A 160 -21.92 8.68 -2.55
CA SER A 160 -21.63 9.68 -1.51
C SER A 160 -20.16 9.67 -1.11
N ALA A 161 -19.67 10.81 -0.62
CA ALA A 161 -18.35 10.92 0.01
C ALA A 161 -18.37 10.43 1.47
N ASP A 162 -19.55 10.21 2.04
CA ASP A 162 -19.74 9.66 3.38
C ASP A 162 -19.56 8.14 3.36
N TRP A 163 -18.48 7.66 3.96
CA TRP A 163 -18.20 6.24 4.06
C TRP A 163 -19.27 5.49 4.86
N GLN A 164 -19.79 6.05 5.94
CA GLN A 164 -20.78 5.34 6.78
C GLN A 164 -22.09 5.12 6.03
N ALA A 165 -22.48 6.07 5.18
CA ALA A 165 -23.61 5.91 4.27
C ALA A 165 -23.34 4.87 3.16
N MET A 166 -22.10 4.79 2.68
CA MET A 166 -21.72 3.93 1.54
C MET A 166 -21.32 2.51 1.93
N ARG A 167 -20.88 2.29 3.18
CA ARG A 167 -20.25 1.04 3.65
C ARG A 167 -21.07 -0.20 3.32
N ARG A 168 -22.38 -0.16 3.59
CA ARG A 168 -23.29 -1.28 3.32
C ARG A 168 -23.48 -1.54 1.82
N ALA A 169 -23.69 -0.48 1.04
CA ALA A 169 -23.92 -0.58 -0.40
C ALA A 169 -22.68 -1.10 -1.14
N VAL A 170 -21.50 -0.60 -0.78
CA VAL A 170 -20.22 -1.07 -1.28
C VAL A 170 -19.97 -2.51 -0.83
N GLY A 171 -20.14 -2.81 0.46
CA GLY A 171 -19.88 -4.15 1.01
C GLY A 171 -20.69 -5.24 0.30
N ALA A 172 -21.97 -4.99 -0.02
CA ALA A 172 -22.83 -5.95 -0.70
C ALA A 172 -22.35 -6.34 -2.11
N ASP A 173 -21.52 -5.50 -2.74
CA ASP A 173 -20.97 -5.72 -4.07
C ASP A 173 -19.61 -6.43 -4.07
N LEU A 174 -18.99 -6.60 -2.90
CA LEU A 174 -17.67 -7.17 -2.72
C LEU A 174 -17.75 -8.64 -2.32
N SER A 175 -16.78 -9.45 -2.78
CA SER A 175 -16.58 -10.81 -2.26
C SER A 175 -16.22 -10.80 -0.77
N ASP A 176 -16.44 -11.91 -0.07
CA ASP A 176 -16.16 -12.01 1.37
C ASP A 176 -14.71 -11.66 1.71
N ASP A 177 -13.73 -12.17 0.94
CA ASP A 177 -12.32 -11.83 1.09
C ASP A 177 -12.06 -10.32 0.90
N ALA A 178 -12.74 -9.70 -0.07
CA ALA A 178 -12.61 -8.27 -0.35
C ALA A 178 -13.22 -7.43 0.79
N GLN A 179 -14.32 -7.87 1.39
CA GLN A 179 -14.92 -7.22 2.56
C GLN A 179 -14.02 -7.33 3.80
N LEU A 180 -13.34 -8.46 4.00
CA LEU A 180 -12.37 -8.64 5.09
C LEU A 180 -11.20 -7.66 4.95
N VAL A 181 -10.60 -7.57 3.75
CA VAL A 181 -9.49 -6.64 3.51
C VAL A 181 -9.96 -5.18 3.62
N LEU A 182 -11.15 -4.84 3.13
CA LEU A 182 -11.72 -3.50 3.25
C LEU A 182 -11.96 -3.11 4.72
N SER A 183 -12.49 -4.03 5.52
CA SER A 183 -12.70 -3.82 6.96
C SER A 183 -11.38 -3.65 7.70
N ALA A 184 -10.35 -4.41 7.32
CA ALA A 184 -9.00 -4.23 7.85
C ALA A 184 -8.38 -2.89 7.43
N ALA A 185 -8.63 -2.42 6.20
CA ALA A 185 -8.18 -1.12 5.71
C ALA A 185 -8.84 0.04 6.47
N GLU A 186 -10.15 -0.08 6.74
CA GLU A 186 -10.91 0.86 7.58
C GLU A 186 -10.33 0.94 9.00
N ALA A 187 -10.00 -0.20 9.61
CA ALA A 187 -9.43 -0.25 10.95
C ALA A 187 -7.96 0.18 11.02
N ALA A 188 -7.24 0.25 9.89
CA ALA A 188 -5.80 0.53 9.87
C ALA A 188 -5.46 2.00 10.12
N ILE A 189 -6.33 2.93 9.72
CA ILE A 189 -6.07 4.37 9.83
C ILE A 189 -7.27 5.11 10.43
N ASP A 190 -6.97 6.13 11.23
CA ASP A 190 -7.94 7.02 11.88
C ASP A 190 -8.69 7.93 10.90
N LYS A 191 -8.14 8.11 9.69
CA LYS A 191 -8.65 9.03 8.65
C LYS A 191 -9.27 8.30 7.46
N PHE A 192 -9.80 7.08 7.66
CA PHE A 192 -10.39 6.30 6.58
C PHE A 192 -11.55 7.03 5.89
N ASP A 193 -12.44 7.71 6.63
CA ASP A 193 -13.53 8.48 6.05
C ASP A 193 -13.02 9.58 5.10
N ARG A 194 -11.92 10.25 5.46
CA ARG A 194 -11.30 11.28 4.63
C ARG A 194 -10.62 10.70 3.40
N PHE A 195 -9.98 9.54 3.54
CA PHE A 195 -9.47 8.76 2.41
C PHE A 195 -10.61 8.42 1.45
N PHE A 196 -11.69 7.83 1.97
CA PHE A 196 -12.85 7.40 1.19
C PHE A 196 -13.52 8.57 0.48
N ALA A 197 -13.70 9.71 1.14
CA ALA A 197 -14.28 10.91 0.52
C ALA A 197 -13.54 11.33 -0.76
N GLY A 198 -12.19 11.27 -0.76
CA GLY A 198 -11.38 11.52 -1.94
C GLY A 198 -11.45 10.39 -2.98
N PHE A 199 -11.42 9.14 -2.51
CA PHE A 199 -11.51 7.94 -3.36
C PHE A 199 -12.85 7.84 -4.09
N ALA A 200 -13.94 8.25 -3.44
CA ALA A 200 -15.29 8.24 -3.96
C ALA A 200 -15.51 9.25 -5.10
N ARG A 201 -14.61 10.21 -5.35
CA ARG A 201 -14.68 11.13 -6.51
C ARG A 201 -16.03 11.83 -6.69
N VAL A 202 -16.79 12.04 -5.61
CA VAL A 202 -18.08 12.74 -5.68
C VAL A 202 -17.82 14.19 -6.10
N GLY A 203 -18.57 14.69 -7.08
CA GLY A 203 -18.38 16.03 -7.62
C GLY A 203 -17.25 16.19 -8.65
N MET A 204 -16.41 15.17 -8.88
CA MET A 204 -15.48 15.15 -10.03
C MET A 204 -16.26 14.81 -11.31
N ARG A 205 -17.03 15.76 -11.83
CA ARG A 205 -17.57 15.66 -13.19
C ARG A 205 -16.40 15.59 -14.17
N ARG A 206 -16.45 14.62 -15.09
CA ARG A 206 -15.59 14.59 -16.28
C ARG A 206 -15.69 15.95 -16.99
N CYS A 207 -14.65 16.79 -16.93
CA CYS A 207 -14.38 17.67 -18.06
C CYS A 207 -14.05 16.74 -19.22
N ARG A 208 -15.03 16.44 -20.06
CA ARG A 208 -14.73 15.95 -21.41
C ARG A 208 -14.17 17.16 -22.19
N PRO A 209 -13.10 16.98 -22.99
CA PRO A 209 -12.70 18.00 -23.94
C PRO A 209 -13.81 18.30 -24.95
#